data_AF-T1AC22-F1
#
_entry.id   AF-T1AC22-F1
#
_cell.length_a   1.000
_cell.length_b   1.000
_cell.length_c   1.000
_cell.angle_alpha   90.00
_cell.angle_beta   90.00
_cell.angle_gamma   90.00
#
_symmetry.space_group_name_H-M   'P 1'
#
loop_
_entity.id
_entity.type
_entity.pdbx_description
1 polymer ?
#
loop_
_entity_poly.entity_id
_entity_poly.type
_entity_poly.pdbx_seq_one_letter_code
_entity_poly.pdbx_strand_id
1 'polypeptide(L)' 'MSELAKFRYRSGGQYPCHVVIRTPYGGGIKGGLYHSQSTEAYFCHTAGLKVVIPSTPADAKGLLLTAVHDEDP' A
#
# COMPACT_ATOMS: atom_id res chain seq x y z
N MET A 1 -1.68 -6.97 9.41
CA MET A 1 -2.25 -7.51 8.15
C MET A 1 -3.50 -8.39 8.31
N SER A 2 -3.98 -8.72 9.52
CA SER A 2 -5.14 -9.61 9.66
C SER A 2 -6.48 -8.95 9.30
N GLU A 3 -6.61 -7.64 9.58
CA GLU A 3 -7.89 -6.94 9.44
C GLU A 3 -8.08 -6.36 8.03
N LEU A 4 -7.33 -5.31 7.67
CA LEU A 4 -7.52 -4.56 6.41
C LEU A 4 -7.61 -5.46 5.17
N ALA A 5 -6.59 -6.31 4.97
CA ALA A 5 -6.47 -7.17 3.81
C ALA A 5 -7.61 -8.21 3.68
N LYS A 6 -8.19 -8.63 4.80
CA LYS A 6 -9.19 -9.70 4.83
C LYS A 6 -10.59 -9.17 5.06
N PHE A 7 -10.78 -7.87 5.29
CA PHE A 7 -12.06 -7.31 5.72
C PHE A 7 -13.19 -7.54 4.73
N ARG A 8 -12.92 -7.29 3.44
CA ARG A 8 -13.85 -7.58 2.34
C ARG A 8 -14.14 -9.07 2.21
N TYR A 9 -13.10 -9.92 2.31
CA TYR A 9 -13.26 -11.38 2.22
C TYR A 9 -14.06 -11.97 3.40
N ARG A 10 -13.71 -11.62 4.65
CA ARG A 10 -14.37 -12.15 5.86
C ARG A 10 -15.81 -11.70 6.01
N SER A 11 -16.17 -10.57 5.40
CA SER A 11 -17.54 -10.06 5.39
C SER A 11 -18.38 -10.62 4.24
N GLY A 12 -17.81 -11.48 3.39
CA GLY A 12 -18.49 -11.96 2.19
C GLY A 12 -18.82 -10.81 1.22
N GLY A 13 -18.01 -9.75 1.19
CA GLY A 13 -18.23 -8.56 0.37
C GLY A 13 -19.19 -7.53 0.95
N GLN A 14 -19.77 -7.75 2.14
CA GLN A 14 -20.71 -6.78 2.73
C GLN A 14 -20.04 -5.47 3.16
N TYR A 15 -18.76 -5.51 3.52
CA TYR A 15 -18.03 -4.33 3.95
C TYR A 15 -16.75 -4.14 3.13
N PRO A 16 -16.63 -3.04 2.36
CA PRO A 16 -15.40 -2.69 1.66
C PRO A 16 -14.36 -2.09 2.63
N CYS A 17 -13.12 -1.91 2.16
CA CYS A 17 -12.01 -1.43 2.97
C CYS A 17 -11.28 -0.31 2.22
N HIS A 18 -11.89 0.88 2.21
CA HIS A 18 -11.38 2.06 1.50
C HIS A 18 -10.30 2.76 2.32
N VAL A 19 -9.06 2.29 2.25
CA VAL A 19 -7.93 2.84 3.02
C VAL A 19 -6.69 2.94 2.14
N VAL A 20 -6.01 4.09 2.18
CA VAL A 20 -4.70 4.27 1.54
C VAL A 20 -3.64 4.52 2.61
N ILE A 21 -2.66 3.62 2.71
CA ILE A 21 -1.49 3.78 3.59
C ILE A 21 -0.33 4.32 2.76
N ARG A 22 0.28 5.42 3.22
CA ARG A 22 1.44 6.04 2.55
C ARG A 22 2.64 5.98 3.47
N THR A 23 3.75 5.45 2.96
CA THR A 23 5.01 5.33 3.70
C THR A 23 6.18 5.66 2.78
N PRO A 24 7.07 6.60 3.15
CA PRO A 24 8.34 6.74 2.45
C PRO A 24 9.21 5.51 2.72
N TYR A 25 9.91 5.04 1.70
CA TYR A 25 10.77 3.87 1.79
C TYR A 25 11.90 3.95 0.76
N GLY A 26 12.86 3.03 0.84
CA GLY A 26 14.03 3.00 -0.05
C GLY A 26 15.26 3.73 0.51
N GLY A 27 16.42 3.40 -0.05
CA GLY A 27 17.73 3.85 0.43
C GLY A 27 18.35 5.01 -0.34
N GLY A 28 19.68 5.15 -0.22
CA GLY A 28 20.46 6.19 -0.93
C GLY A 28 20.62 7.53 -0.22
N ILE A 29 20.04 7.69 0.98
CA ILE A 29 19.99 8.96 1.73
C ILE A 29 20.72 8.93 3.09
N LYS A 30 21.58 7.93 3.33
CA LYS A 30 22.27 7.71 4.63
C LYS A 30 21.32 7.50 5.83
N GLY A 31 20.15 6.90 5.61
CA GLY A 31 19.14 6.64 6.65
C GLY A 31 19.45 5.50 7.63
N GLY A 32 20.49 4.70 7.38
CA GLY A 32 20.85 3.57 8.25
C GLY A 32 19.76 2.49 8.32
N LEU A 33 19.81 1.67 9.37
CA LEU A 33 19.08 0.39 9.43
C LEU A 33 17.55 0.51 9.37
N TYR A 34 16.96 1.58 9.92
CA TYR A 34 15.50 1.70 10.08
C TYR A 34 14.87 2.85 9.28
N HIS A 35 15.64 3.59 8.49
CA HIS A 35 15.13 4.66 7.61
C HIS A 35 15.55 4.46 6.14
N SER A 36 15.77 3.21 5.72
CA SER A 36 16.14 2.89 4.33
C SER A 36 15.69 1.51 3.82
N GLN A 37 14.83 0.84 4.57
CA GLN A 37 14.41 -0.52 4.28
C GLN A 37 13.41 -0.57 3.10
N SER A 38 13.48 -1.66 2.34
CA SER A 38 12.53 -2.03 1.29
C SER A 38 11.74 -3.25 1.76
N THR A 39 10.53 -3.02 2.29
CA THR A 39 9.68 -4.05 2.93
C THR A 39 8.42 -4.39 2.13
N GLU A 40 8.35 -3.99 0.87
CA GLU A 40 7.22 -4.22 -0.04
C GLU A 40 6.84 -5.69 -0.17
N ALA A 41 7.81 -6.61 -0.10
CA ALA A 41 7.59 -8.05 -0.20
C ALA A 41 6.61 -8.58 0.86
N TYR A 42 6.62 -8.02 2.08
CA TYR A 42 5.67 -8.40 3.12
C TYR A 42 4.23 -8.05 2.76
N PHE A 43 4.04 -6.91 2.07
CA PHE A 43 2.73 -6.46 1.60
C PHE A 43 2.28 -7.24 0.37
N CYS A 44 3.16 -7.42 -0.62
CA CYS A 44 2.87 -8.18 -1.84
C CYS A 44 2.49 -9.65 -1.55
N HIS A 45 3.04 -10.26 -0.50
CA HIS A 45 2.68 -11.63 -0.08
C HIS A 45 1.33 -11.70 0.65
N THR A 46 0.71 -10.57 0.99
CA THR A 46 -0.57 -10.55 1.68
C THR A 46 -1.71 -10.37 0.68
N ALA A 47 -2.46 -11.45 0.44
CA ALA A 47 -3.66 -11.39 -0.41
C ALA A 47 -4.70 -10.38 0.13
N GLY A 48 -5.29 -9.61 -0.79
CA GLY A 48 -6.28 -8.57 -0.47
C GLY A 48 -5.70 -7.17 -0.26
N LEU A 49 -4.41 -6.96 -0.54
CA LEU A 49 -3.78 -5.64 -0.60
C LEU A 49 -3.37 -5.29 -2.03
N LYS A 50 -3.48 -4.02 -2.38
CA LYS A 50 -2.87 -3.42 -3.58
C LYS A 50 -1.63 -2.64 -3.17
N VAL A 51 -0.49 -2.92 -3.82
CA VAL A 51 0.79 -2.27 -3.54
C VAL A 51 1.21 -1.48 -4.78
N VAL A 52 1.45 -0.18 -4.62
CA VAL A 52 1.88 0.72 -5.71
C VAL A 52 3.12 1.52 -5.28
N ILE A 53 4.07 1.67 -6.21
CA ILE A 53 5.33 2.39 -5.98
C ILE A 53 5.57 3.35 -7.17
N PRO A 54 5.35 4.67 -7.01
CA PRO A 54 5.62 5.65 -8.06
C PRO A 54 7.12 5.97 -8.16
N SER A 55 7.59 6.34 -9.36
CA SER A 55 8.98 6.79 -9.60
C SER A 55 9.10 8.19 -10.22
N THR A 56 7.99 8.77 -10.69
CA THR A 56 7.94 10.13 -11.24
C THR A 56 6.85 10.97 -10.55
N PRO A 57 6.92 12.32 -10.62
CA PRO A 57 5.86 13.18 -10.09
C PRO A 57 4.49 12.95 -10.75
N ALA A 58 4.49 12.62 -12.05
CA ALA A 58 3.26 12.32 -12.78
C ALA A 58 2.62 11.03 -12.26
N ASP A 59 3.42 9.97 -12.08
CA ASP A 59 2.94 8.70 -11.53
C ASP A 59 2.47 8.86 -10.09
N ALA A 60 3.22 9.60 -9.26
CA ALA A 60 2.85 9.84 -7.86
C ALA A 60 1.48 10.52 -7.76
N LYS A 61 1.21 11.53 -8.59
CA LYS A 61 -0.10 12.18 -8.64
C LYS A 61 -1.18 11.23 -9.15
N GLY A 62 -0.95 10.56 -10.27
CA GLY A 62 -1.92 9.69 -10.91
C GLY A 62 -2.31 8.52 -10.01
N LEU A 63 -1.32 7.77 -9.53
CA LEU A 63 -1.53 6.58 -8.69
C LEU A 63 -2.16 6.93 -7.34
N LEU A 64 -1.79 8.07 -6.73
CA LEU A 64 -2.42 8.47 -5.47
C LEU A 64 -3.91 8.82 -5.66
N LEU A 65 -4.25 9.55 -6.72
CA LEU A 65 -5.65 9.85 -7.02
C LEU A 65 -6.44 8.57 -7.30
N THR A 66 -5.89 7.65 -8.10
CA THR A 66 -6.51 6.35 -8.34
C THR A 66 -6.70 5.56 -7.05
N ALA A 67 -5.69 5.49 -6.18
CA ALA A 67 -5.75 4.74 -4.93
C ALA A 67 -6.79 5.31 -3.95
N VAL A 68 -6.93 6.63 -3.85
CA VAL A 68 -7.94 7.27 -2.97
C VAL A 68 -9.38 6.98 -3.43
N HIS A 69 -9.58 6.71 -4.72
CA HIS A 69 -10.87 6.32 -5.27
C HIS A 69 -11.08 4.80 -5.33
N ASP A 70 -10.06 4.00 -5.00
CA ASP A 70 -10.17 2.55 -4.95
C ASP A 70 -10.93 2.10 -3.69
N GLU A 71 -11.63 0.98 -3.81
CA GLU A 71 -12.39 0.39 -2.71
C GLU A 71 -11.67 -0.75 -1.99
N ASP A 72 -10.53 -1.16 -2.54
CA ASP A 72 -9.62 -2.12 -1.96
C ASP A 72 -8.44 -1.38 -1.27
N PRO A 73 -7.90 -1.96 -0.18
CA PRO A 73 -6.80 -1.37 0.57
C PRO A 73 -5.42 -1.63 -0.05
#